data_AF-S8B8K1-F1
#
_entry.id   AF-S8B8K1-F1
#
_cell.length_a   1.000
_cell.length_b   1.000
_cell.length_c   1.000
_cell.angle_alpha   90.00
_cell.angle_beta   90.00
_cell.angle_gamma   90.00
#
_symmetry.space_group_name_H-M   'P 1'
#
loop_
_entity.id
_entity.type
_entity.pdbx_description
1 polymer ?
#
loop_
_entity_poly.entity_id
_entity_poly.type
_entity_poly.pdbx_seq_one_letter_code
_entity_poly.pdbx_strand_id
1 'polypeptide(L)'
;MTDLVTDQEQWSRPSTSMIWPRAGNFRFRDDAANPVKLVPVDPNQSDVKRAVHQYHAPLYGITAKRFAVHDDHIVADPPVKDGKISTVDEEAEFSGAFQEVIRLGGAPELFSTCRQPNETTGAYFWAYDGANLIGTPPRFYNRILRTLAWKNKRDGPTDENTNAEFARLFALANVAMADAGTLCWREKYHHDFLRPISAVREDANQSMVDPFWRALGAPSTNTDQISFTPPFPSYPSGHATFGAAFCQIVRLFYRRIGVTNFEEDGPDNISFEIVSDELDGVSRDLRQTYDPTQLITNQPGTARTRVKRRFESLWEAIFENAISRVWLGVHWRFDAFASNDVLVSSTGEPTSKTENEPCEARHYKKASDIKYMTSGSRTDQPGSFPIGGVPLGLEIANDIFRNNLQPTPKELQPSPYGGLVHLTSQKTAEKHRIGL
;
A
#
# COMPACT_ATOMS: atom_id res chain seq x y z
N MET A 1 42.97 -12.26 -28.08
CA MET A 1 43.32 -11.14 -27.19
C MET A 1 42.09 -10.28 -27.05
N THR A 2 41.43 -10.52 -25.93
CA THR A 2 40.21 -9.91 -25.41
C THR A 2 40.62 -8.79 -24.46
N ASP A 3 40.10 -7.58 -24.66
CA ASP A 3 40.01 -6.53 -23.64
C ASP A 3 38.62 -5.89 -23.85
N LEU A 4 37.58 -6.28 -23.12
CA LEU A 4 37.23 -5.87 -21.74
C LEU A 4 37.42 -4.36 -21.51
N VAL A 5 36.41 -3.58 -21.91
CA VAL A 5 36.14 -2.27 -21.31
C VAL A 5 34.91 -2.44 -20.43
N THR A 6 35.14 -2.35 -19.14
CA THR A 6 34.16 -2.34 -18.06
C THR A 6 33.43 -0.99 -18.03
N ASP A 7 32.12 -0.99 -18.24
CA ASP A 7 31.26 0.15 -17.92
C ASP A 7 31.11 0.25 -16.39
N GLN A 8 32.06 0.91 -15.74
CA GLN A 8 31.87 1.52 -14.43
C GLN A 8 31.85 3.05 -14.60
N GLU A 9 30.94 3.68 -13.88
CA GLU A 9 30.78 5.14 -13.68
C GLU A 9 30.14 5.95 -14.82
N GLN A 10 28.81 6.08 -14.76
CA GLN A 10 28.13 7.29 -15.22
C GLN A 10 26.83 7.55 -14.42
N TRP A 11 26.97 7.88 -13.15
CA TRP A 11 25.87 8.48 -12.36
C TRP A 11 25.95 10.00 -12.48
N SER A 12 25.47 10.55 -13.60
CA SER A 12 25.37 11.99 -13.81
C SER A 12 23.99 12.38 -14.36
N ARG A 13 23.21 13.08 -13.51
CA ARG A 13 21.84 13.60 -13.70
C ARG A 13 20.76 12.50 -13.85
N PRO A 14 19.57 12.64 -13.21
CA PRO A 14 18.47 11.74 -13.50
C PRO A 14 18.12 11.90 -14.97
N SER A 15 18.47 10.90 -15.78
CA SER A 15 18.12 10.83 -17.18
C SER A 15 16.59 10.89 -17.31
N THR A 16 16.12 11.47 -18.41
CA THR A 16 14.70 11.44 -18.80
C THR A 16 14.11 10.02 -18.84
N SER A 17 14.95 8.98 -18.87
CA SER A 17 14.56 7.57 -18.76
C SER A 17 13.99 7.18 -17.39
N MET A 18 14.14 7.98 -16.34
CA MET A 18 13.59 7.68 -15.00
C MET A 18 12.09 8.00 -14.88
N ILE A 19 11.53 8.76 -15.83
CA ILE A 19 10.11 9.18 -15.82
C ILE A 19 9.24 8.23 -16.67
N TRP A 20 9.85 7.51 -17.61
CA TRP A 20 9.15 6.59 -18.51
C TRP A 20 9.24 5.14 -18.02
N PRO A 21 8.17 4.34 -18.16
CA PRO A 21 8.20 2.92 -17.86
C PRO A 21 9.35 2.23 -18.59
N ARG A 22 10.10 1.40 -17.88
CA ARG A 22 11.14 0.58 -18.51
C ARG A 22 10.50 -0.63 -19.16
N ALA A 23 10.78 -0.86 -20.44
CA ALA A 23 10.37 -2.09 -21.10
C ALA A 23 11.06 -3.30 -20.45
N GLY A 24 10.30 -4.36 -20.16
CA GLY A 24 10.85 -5.58 -19.59
C GLY A 24 9.80 -6.46 -18.91
N ASN A 25 10.18 -7.71 -18.67
CA ASN A 25 9.37 -8.64 -17.88
C ASN A 25 9.17 -8.07 -16.47
N PHE A 26 7.94 -8.21 -15.98
CA PHE A 26 7.53 -7.75 -14.65
C PHE A 26 7.68 -6.24 -14.37
N ARG A 27 7.91 -5.41 -15.41
CA ARG A 27 8.00 -3.96 -15.26
C ARG A 27 6.63 -3.30 -15.37
N PHE A 28 6.41 -2.28 -14.55
CA PHE A 28 5.24 -1.42 -14.61
C PHE A 28 5.13 -0.74 -15.98
N ARG A 29 3.90 -0.51 -16.41
CA ARG A 29 3.51 0.10 -17.68
C ARG A 29 2.08 0.62 -17.56
N ASP A 30 1.61 1.33 -18.58
CA ASP A 30 0.26 1.89 -18.59
C ASP A 30 -0.81 0.82 -18.37
N ASP A 31 -1.87 1.20 -17.66
CA ASP A 31 -3.01 0.34 -17.38
C ASP A 31 -3.69 -0.09 -18.69
N ALA A 32 -3.82 -1.40 -18.92
CA ALA A 32 -4.48 -1.91 -20.11
C ALA A 32 -5.95 -1.48 -20.23
N ALA A 33 -6.60 -1.15 -19.10
CA ALA A 33 -7.98 -0.62 -19.10
C ALA A 33 -8.06 0.89 -19.33
N ASN A 34 -7.00 1.64 -18.97
CA ASN A 34 -6.95 3.11 -19.04
C ASN A 34 -5.57 3.60 -19.52
N PRO A 35 -5.13 3.24 -20.73
CA PRO A 35 -3.73 3.39 -21.14
C PRO A 35 -3.32 4.85 -21.36
N VAL A 36 -4.29 5.72 -21.65
CA VAL A 36 -4.07 7.14 -21.91
C VAL A 36 -5.27 7.95 -21.44
N LYS A 37 -5.03 9.15 -20.90
CA LYS A 37 -6.09 10.10 -20.53
C LYS A 37 -6.11 11.27 -21.50
N LEU A 38 -7.31 11.72 -21.85
CA LEU A 38 -7.51 12.96 -22.58
C LEU A 38 -7.73 14.10 -21.59
N VAL A 39 -6.77 15.02 -21.51
CA VAL A 39 -6.85 16.21 -20.65
C VAL A 39 -6.95 17.48 -21.49
N PRO A 40 -7.59 18.55 -20.98
CA PRO A 40 -7.59 19.84 -21.64
C PRO A 40 -6.17 20.31 -21.99
N VAL A 41 -6.01 20.93 -23.16
CA VAL A 41 -4.74 21.57 -23.55
C VAL A 41 -4.49 22.79 -22.65
N ASP A 42 -5.51 23.62 -22.48
CA ASP A 42 -5.55 24.70 -21.49
C ASP A 42 -6.48 24.24 -20.35
N PRO A 43 -6.02 24.17 -19.08
CA PRO A 43 -6.89 23.80 -17.96
C PRO A 43 -8.09 24.74 -17.76
N ASN A 44 -8.07 25.94 -18.34
CA ASN A 44 -9.19 26.89 -18.30
C ASN A 44 -10.17 26.74 -19.48
N GLN A 45 -9.87 25.87 -20.45
CA GLN A 45 -10.71 25.63 -21.64
C GLN A 45 -10.83 24.13 -21.93
N SER A 46 -12.04 23.58 -21.83
CA SER A 46 -12.27 22.13 -21.85
C SER A 46 -12.51 21.52 -23.23
N ASP A 47 -12.56 22.34 -24.27
CA ASP A 47 -12.94 22.00 -25.64
C ASP A 47 -11.83 21.26 -26.41
N VAL A 48 -10.58 21.70 -26.29
CA VAL A 48 -9.43 21.07 -26.96
C VAL A 48 -8.67 20.18 -25.98
N LYS A 49 -8.44 18.92 -26.35
CA LYS A 49 -7.78 17.91 -25.50
C LYS A 49 -6.49 17.39 -26.11
N ARG A 50 -5.58 16.93 -25.24
CA ARG A 50 -4.36 16.19 -25.57
C ARG A 50 -4.29 14.88 -24.81
N ALA A 51 -3.63 13.90 -25.41
CA ALA A 51 -3.30 12.63 -24.78
C ALA A 51 -2.18 12.79 -23.74
N VAL A 52 -2.36 12.21 -22.56
CA VAL A 52 -1.38 12.18 -21.47
C VAL A 52 -1.30 10.77 -20.87
N HIS A 53 -0.08 10.27 -20.76
CA HIS A 53 0.27 9.10 -19.96
C HIS A 53 0.60 9.59 -18.54
N GLN A 54 -0.04 9.02 -17.53
CA GLN A 54 0.08 9.50 -16.16
C GLN A 54 1.00 8.58 -15.36
N TYR A 55 2.07 9.13 -14.79
CA TYR A 55 2.94 8.47 -13.81
C TYR A 55 3.00 9.32 -12.55
N HIS A 56 2.44 8.82 -11.46
CA HIS A 56 2.24 9.63 -10.26
C HIS A 56 3.51 9.73 -9.42
N ALA A 57 4.18 10.88 -9.50
CA ALA A 57 5.28 11.29 -8.64
C ALA A 57 6.54 10.38 -8.67
N PRO A 58 7.11 10.06 -9.85
CA PRO A 58 8.22 9.10 -10.01
C PRO A 58 9.50 9.47 -9.26
N LEU A 59 9.74 10.77 -9.05
CA LEU A 59 10.96 11.25 -8.39
C LEU A 59 10.74 11.61 -6.91
N TYR A 60 9.48 11.63 -6.45
CA TYR A 60 9.14 12.16 -5.12
C TYR A 60 9.88 11.44 -4.00
N GLY A 61 9.79 10.11 -3.97
CA GLY A 61 10.40 9.32 -2.89
C GLY A 61 11.92 9.45 -2.80
N ILE A 62 12.61 9.69 -3.91
CA ILE A 62 14.08 9.85 -3.91
C ILE A 62 14.53 11.30 -3.64
N THR A 63 13.70 12.31 -3.89
CA THR A 63 14.10 13.72 -3.75
C THR A 63 13.48 14.46 -2.57
N ALA A 64 12.30 14.04 -2.10
CA ALA A 64 11.58 14.76 -1.06
C ALA A 64 12.31 14.69 0.28
N LYS A 65 12.29 15.79 1.04
CA LYS A 65 12.81 15.78 2.40
C LYS A 65 11.92 14.90 3.28
N ARG A 66 12.56 14.08 4.11
CA ARG A 66 11.90 13.28 5.14
C ARG A 66 11.58 14.17 6.34
N PHE A 67 10.52 13.83 7.05
CA PHE A 67 10.02 14.63 8.17
C PHE A 67 10.67 14.22 9.48
N ALA A 68 10.52 12.96 9.91
CA ALA A 68 10.92 12.52 11.24
C ALA A 68 11.53 11.11 11.34
N VAL A 69 11.68 10.39 10.24
CA VAL A 69 12.48 9.14 10.24
C VAL A 69 13.95 9.42 10.54
N HIS A 70 14.59 8.54 11.30
CA HIS A 70 16.01 8.58 11.65
C HIS A 70 16.79 7.38 11.11
N ASP A 71 16.10 6.42 10.51
CA ASP A 71 16.70 5.30 9.78
C ASP A 71 16.26 5.30 8.32
N ASP A 72 17.02 4.61 7.46
CA ASP A 72 16.62 4.39 6.07
C ASP A 72 15.80 3.11 5.93
N HIS A 73 14.48 3.25 5.78
CA HIS A 73 13.56 2.11 5.70
C HIS A 73 13.30 1.68 4.25
N ILE A 74 13.72 0.48 3.90
CA ILE A 74 13.53 -0.12 2.58
C ILE A 74 12.84 -1.48 2.70
N VAL A 75 12.36 -2.01 1.59
CA VAL A 75 11.77 -3.36 1.54
C VAL A 75 12.69 -4.34 0.83
N ALA A 76 12.50 -5.63 1.11
CA ALA A 76 13.11 -6.72 0.36
C ALA A 76 12.65 -6.70 -1.09
N ASP A 77 13.38 -7.38 -1.98
CA ASP A 77 12.92 -7.56 -3.34
C ASP A 77 11.56 -8.30 -3.37
N PRO A 78 10.67 -7.96 -4.32
CA PRO A 78 9.49 -8.79 -4.59
C PRO A 78 9.95 -10.20 -5.02
N PRO A 79 9.05 -11.20 -5.12
CA PRO A 79 9.39 -12.56 -5.56
C PRO A 79 9.83 -12.66 -7.03
N VAL A 80 10.28 -11.55 -7.62
CA VAL A 80 10.88 -11.42 -8.93
C VAL A 80 12.05 -10.44 -8.79
N LYS A 81 13.27 -10.91 -9.02
CA LYS A 81 14.50 -10.12 -8.91
C LYS A 81 15.03 -9.78 -10.29
N ASP A 82 15.31 -8.50 -10.54
CA ASP A 82 15.81 -8.02 -11.84
C ASP A 82 14.97 -8.47 -13.06
N GLY A 83 13.65 -8.58 -12.87
CA GLY A 83 12.72 -9.03 -13.91
C GLY A 83 12.77 -10.54 -14.18
N LYS A 84 13.32 -11.34 -13.27
CA LYS A 84 13.41 -12.80 -13.36
C LYS A 84 13.01 -13.46 -12.04
N ILE A 85 12.32 -14.57 -12.17
CA ILE A 85 12.14 -15.53 -11.07
C ILE A 85 13.36 -16.47 -11.13
N SER A 86 14.11 -16.55 -10.04
CA SER A 86 15.41 -17.24 -10.02
C SER A 86 15.44 -18.46 -9.10
N THR A 87 14.47 -18.58 -8.19
CA THR A 87 14.39 -19.70 -7.23
C THR A 87 13.02 -20.36 -7.24
N VAL A 88 12.96 -21.61 -6.76
CA VAL A 88 11.71 -22.35 -6.62
C VAL A 88 10.76 -21.67 -5.63
N ASP A 89 11.29 -21.07 -4.56
CA ASP A 89 10.50 -20.37 -3.56
C ASP A 89 9.89 -19.08 -4.13
N GLU A 90 10.65 -18.34 -4.95
CA GLU A 90 10.16 -17.16 -5.68
C GLU A 90 9.04 -17.54 -6.66
N GLU A 91 9.21 -18.62 -7.42
CA GLU A 91 8.18 -19.14 -8.33
C GLU A 91 6.93 -19.55 -7.57
N ALA A 92 7.07 -20.27 -6.46
CA ALA A 92 5.95 -20.71 -5.64
C ALA A 92 5.17 -19.53 -5.03
N GLU A 93 5.87 -18.48 -4.56
CA GLU A 93 5.23 -17.27 -4.05
C GLU A 93 4.51 -16.50 -5.17
N PHE A 94 5.19 -16.25 -6.30
CA PHE A 94 4.61 -15.49 -7.40
C PHE A 94 3.40 -16.22 -8.02
N SER A 95 3.54 -17.50 -8.36
CA SER A 95 2.45 -18.34 -8.86
C SER A 95 1.28 -18.40 -7.87
N GLY A 96 1.57 -18.52 -6.58
CA GLY A 96 0.54 -18.48 -5.55
C GLY A 96 -0.20 -17.14 -5.50
N ALA A 97 0.52 -16.02 -5.63
CA ALA A 97 -0.06 -14.68 -5.59
C ALA A 97 -0.87 -14.37 -6.86
N PHE A 98 -0.43 -14.93 -7.99
CA PHE A 98 -1.12 -14.88 -9.27
C PHE A 98 -2.48 -15.57 -9.23
N GLN A 99 -2.54 -16.81 -8.72
CA GLN A 99 -3.80 -17.51 -8.55
C GLN A 99 -4.72 -16.78 -7.56
N GLU A 100 -4.15 -16.28 -6.46
CA GLU A 100 -4.93 -15.55 -5.46
C GLU A 100 -5.55 -14.26 -6.01
N VAL A 101 -4.80 -13.42 -6.74
CA VAL A 101 -5.34 -12.15 -7.23
C VAL A 101 -6.42 -12.36 -8.29
N ILE A 102 -6.38 -13.44 -9.06
CA ILE A 102 -7.47 -13.78 -9.98
C ILE A 102 -8.72 -14.15 -9.19
N ARG A 103 -8.57 -15.00 -8.17
CA ARG A 103 -9.66 -15.52 -7.34
C ARG A 103 -10.28 -14.42 -6.48
N LEU A 104 -9.47 -13.58 -5.86
CA LEU A 104 -9.92 -12.57 -4.91
C LEU A 104 -10.09 -11.18 -5.53
N GLY A 105 -9.40 -10.87 -6.61
CA GLY A 105 -9.33 -9.54 -7.20
C GLY A 105 -10.14 -9.35 -8.48
N GLY A 106 -10.67 -10.42 -9.07
CA GLY A 106 -11.40 -10.36 -10.34
C GLY A 106 -12.73 -9.61 -10.28
N ALA A 107 -13.23 -9.15 -11.44
CA ALA A 107 -14.53 -8.52 -11.56
C ALA A 107 -15.65 -9.49 -11.10
N PRO A 108 -16.75 -8.98 -10.50
CA PRO A 108 -17.77 -9.82 -9.85
C PRO A 108 -18.43 -10.87 -10.76
N GLU A 109 -18.53 -10.59 -12.06
CA GLU A 109 -19.18 -11.45 -13.05
C GLU A 109 -18.29 -12.55 -13.64
N LEU A 110 -16.99 -12.57 -13.30
CA LEU A 110 -16.07 -13.58 -13.83
C LEU A 110 -16.24 -14.91 -13.09
N PHE A 111 -16.35 -16.01 -13.82
CA PHE A 111 -16.38 -17.38 -13.26
C PHE A 111 -15.13 -17.72 -12.43
N SER A 112 -14.02 -17.02 -12.66
CA SER A 112 -12.78 -17.19 -11.90
C SER A 112 -12.82 -16.51 -10.53
N THR A 113 -13.72 -15.56 -10.31
CA THR A 113 -13.83 -14.78 -9.06
C THR A 113 -14.50 -15.58 -7.95
N CYS A 114 -13.78 -15.72 -6.84
CA CYS A 114 -14.16 -16.39 -5.59
C CYS A 114 -14.37 -15.43 -4.42
N ARG A 115 -14.07 -14.14 -4.62
CA ARG A 115 -14.23 -13.10 -3.61
C ARG A 115 -15.66 -13.08 -3.07
N GLN A 116 -15.78 -13.12 -1.75
CA GLN A 116 -17.05 -13.07 -1.05
C GLN A 116 -17.64 -11.65 -1.03
N PRO A 117 -18.96 -11.49 -0.84
CA PRO A 117 -19.58 -10.17 -0.74
C PRO A 117 -19.02 -9.28 0.39
N ASN A 118 -18.66 -9.87 1.54
CA ASN A 118 -18.03 -9.13 2.65
C ASN A 118 -16.62 -8.65 2.29
N GLU A 119 -15.85 -9.42 1.52
CA GLU A 119 -14.54 -9.02 1.00
C GLU A 119 -14.68 -7.90 -0.04
N THR A 120 -15.71 -7.93 -0.89
CA THR A 120 -16.03 -6.80 -1.80
C THR A 120 -16.37 -5.54 -1.00
N THR A 121 -17.10 -5.70 0.10
CA THR A 121 -17.40 -4.60 1.03
C THR A 121 -16.12 -4.05 1.65
N GLY A 122 -15.21 -4.90 2.12
CA GLY A 122 -13.91 -4.50 2.64
C GLY A 122 -13.03 -3.83 1.59
N ALA A 123 -13.07 -4.31 0.34
CA ALA A 123 -12.31 -3.78 -0.79
C ALA A 123 -12.65 -2.30 -1.04
N TYR A 124 -13.95 -1.98 -1.16
CA TYR A 124 -14.41 -0.61 -1.36
C TYR A 124 -14.32 0.24 -0.10
N PHE A 125 -14.53 -0.34 1.09
CA PHE A 125 -14.50 0.40 2.35
C PHE A 125 -13.20 1.19 2.53
N TRP A 126 -12.06 0.60 2.14
CA TRP A 126 -10.72 1.16 2.26
C TRP A 126 -10.22 1.88 0.98
N ALA A 127 -11.07 2.09 -0.03
CA ALA A 127 -10.65 2.61 -1.34
C ALA A 127 -10.05 4.02 -1.32
N TYR A 128 -10.90 5.07 -1.32
CA TYR A 128 -10.45 6.46 -1.32
C TYR A 128 -9.39 6.73 -2.38
N ASP A 129 -9.61 6.28 -3.61
CA ASP A 129 -8.60 6.32 -4.67
C ASP A 129 -8.61 7.65 -5.44
N GLY A 130 -8.79 8.77 -4.74
CA GLY A 130 -8.82 10.12 -5.33
C GLY A 130 -10.16 10.49 -5.97
N ALA A 131 -11.24 9.82 -5.58
CA ALA A 131 -12.58 10.02 -6.14
C ALA A 131 -13.21 11.37 -5.77
N ASN A 132 -14.14 11.85 -6.61
CA ASN A 132 -14.87 13.10 -6.40
C ASN A 132 -15.60 13.09 -5.05
N LEU A 133 -15.49 14.19 -4.30
CA LEU A 133 -16.08 14.38 -2.96
C LEU A 133 -15.55 13.42 -1.86
N ILE A 134 -14.64 12.50 -2.19
CA ILE A 134 -14.10 11.50 -1.27
C ILE A 134 -12.61 11.73 -0.99
N GLY A 135 -11.79 11.98 -2.00
CA GLY A 135 -10.35 12.21 -1.83
C GLY A 135 -9.53 10.93 -1.65
N THR A 136 -8.42 11.02 -0.90
CA THR A 136 -7.34 10.02 -0.83
C THR A 136 -7.31 9.23 0.49
N PRO A 137 -6.57 8.11 0.60
CA PRO A 137 -6.58 7.27 1.80
C PRO A 137 -6.21 8.02 3.11
N PRO A 138 -5.23 8.95 3.14
CA PRO A 138 -4.96 9.77 4.32
C PRO A 138 -6.17 10.55 4.86
N ARG A 139 -7.14 10.91 4.02
CA ARG A 139 -8.41 11.51 4.50
C ARG A 139 -9.20 10.52 5.34
N PHE A 140 -9.32 9.27 4.91
CA PHE A 140 -10.04 8.25 5.67
C PHE A 140 -9.35 7.90 6.97
N TYR A 141 -8.03 7.74 6.95
CA TYR A 141 -7.24 7.51 8.16
C TYR A 141 -7.40 8.66 9.17
N ASN A 142 -7.42 9.92 8.72
CA ASN A 142 -7.75 11.05 9.60
C ASN A 142 -9.20 11.05 10.10
N ARG A 143 -10.17 10.51 9.36
CA ARG A 143 -11.53 10.32 9.89
C ARG A 143 -11.55 9.28 11.03
N ILE A 144 -10.84 8.17 10.85
CA ILE A 144 -10.64 7.16 11.91
C ILE A 144 -9.94 7.80 13.12
N LEU A 145 -8.88 8.58 12.88
CA LEU A 145 -8.16 9.30 13.93
C LEU A 145 -9.06 10.21 14.76
N ARG A 146 -9.93 10.98 14.09
CA ARG A 146 -10.91 11.85 14.76
C ARG A 146 -11.88 11.05 15.62
N THR A 147 -12.38 9.92 15.12
CA THR A 147 -13.24 9.00 15.87
C THR A 147 -12.53 8.47 17.12
N LEU A 148 -11.29 8.01 16.98
CA LEU A 148 -10.49 7.48 18.08
C LEU A 148 -10.15 8.56 19.11
N ALA A 149 -9.68 9.73 18.66
CA ALA A 149 -9.36 10.87 19.52
C ALA A 149 -10.57 11.29 20.35
N TRP A 150 -11.74 11.41 19.72
CA TRP A 150 -12.97 11.77 20.43
C TRP A 150 -13.45 10.70 21.41
N LYS A 151 -13.33 9.42 21.03
CA LYS A 151 -13.72 8.27 21.86
C LYS A 151 -12.82 8.11 23.09
N ASN A 152 -11.51 8.28 22.92
CA ASN A 152 -10.50 7.95 23.93
C ASN A 152 -9.91 9.17 24.64
N LYS A 153 -10.46 10.39 24.46
CA LYS A 153 -10.08 11.57 25.26
C LYS A 153 -10.27 11.26 26.74
N ARG A 154 -9.30 11.65 27.57
CA ARG A 154 -9.31 11.37 29.01
C ARG A 154 -10.00 12.47 29.82
N ASP A 155 -9.90 13.70 29.34
CA ASP A 155 -10.48 14.89 29.96
C ASP A 155 -11.65 15.45 29.10
N GLY A 156 -12.26 16.55 29.54
CA GLY A 156 -13.36 17.20 28.85
C GLY A 156 -12.96 17.76 27.47
N PRO A 157 -13.94 18.00 26.58
CA PRO A 157 -13.69 18.37 25.19
C PRO A 157 -13.04 19.75 25.00
N THR A 158 -13.02 20.57 26.04
CA THR A 158 -12.42 21.92 26.04
C THR A 158 -11.23 22.03 26.99
N ASP A 159 -10.80 20.93 27.61
CA ASP A 159 -9.65 20.92 28.52
C ASP A 159 -8.33 21.05 27.75
N GLU A 160 -7.37 21.79 28.33
CA GLU A 160 -6.05 21.98 27.72
C GLU A 160 -5.27 20.66 27.56
N ASN A 161 -5.51 19.69 28.44
CA ASN A 161 -4.96 18.34 28.28
C ASN A 161 -5.49 17.67 27.00
N THR A 162 -6.79 17.78 26.74
CA THR A 162 -7.42 17.28 25.50
C THR A 162 -6.83 17.99 24.27
N ASN A 163 -6.64 19.31 24.35
CA ASN A 163 -5.99 20.07 23.27
C ASN A 163 -4.57 19.56 22.98
N ALA A 164 -3.76 19.38 24.03
CA ALA A 164 -2.39 18.89 23.93
C ALA A 164 -2.32 17.45 23.39
N GLU A 165 -3.20 16.56 23.85
CA GLU A 165 -3.32 15.19 23.35
C GLU A 165 -3.67 15.15 21.87
N PHE A 166 -4.66 15.94 21.44
CA PHE A 166 -5.05 16.01 20.04
C PHE A 166 -3.92 16.58 19.18
N ALA A 167 -3.31 17.69 19.59
CA ALA A 167 -2.18 18.26 18.87
C ALA A 167 -1.05 17.24 18.69
N ARG A 168 -0.68 16.51 19.74
CA ARG A 168 0.38 15.50 19.68
C ARG A 168 -0.01 14.30 18.81
N LEU A 169 -1.21 13.76 18.99
CA LEU A 169 -1.72 12.60 18.27
C LEU A 169 -1.81 12.88 16.76
N PHE A 170 -2.37 14.03 16.37
CA PHE A 170 -2.51 14.39 14.95
C PHE A 170 -1.16 14.70 14.30
N ALA A 171 -0.22 15.33 15.03
CA ALA A 171 1.13 15.55 14.52
C ALA A 171 1.86 14.23 14.28
N LEU A 172 1.83 13.31 15.24
CA LEU A 172 2.41 11.97 15.12
C LEU A 172 1.81 11.20 13.92
N ALA A 173 0.48 11.13 13.85
CA ALA A 173 -0.22 10.38 12.80
C ALA A 173 0.07 10.91 11.39
N ASN A 174 0.00 12.22 11.19
CA ASN A 174 0.16 12.80 9.86
C ASN A 174 1.62 12.85 9.41
N VAL A 175 2.58 13.02 10.33
CA VAL A 175 4.00 12.90 9.98
C VAL A 175 4.38 11.46 9.66
N ALA A 176 3.91 10.48 10.44
CA ALA A 176 4.13 9.07 10.13
C ALA A 176 3.57 8.69 8.75
N MET A 177 2.36 9.16 8.41
CA MET A 177 1.82 8.97 7.05
C MET A 177 2.64 9.70 5.98
N ALA A 178 3.16 10.89 6.24
CA ALA A 178 3.97 11.64 5.27
C ALA A 178 5.28 10.91 4.91
N ASP A 179 5.99 10.39 5.91
CA ASP A 179 7.21 9.61 5.70
C ASP A 179 6.90 8.23 5.10
N ALA A 180 5.81 7.58 5.51
CA ALA A 180 5.30 6.36 4.88
C ALA A 180 5.04 6.54 3.39
N GLY A 181 4.42 7.65 2.99
CA GLY A 181 4.20 7.98 1.58
C GLY A 181 5.50 8.21 0.83
N THR A 182 6.44 8.94 1.44
CA THR A 182 7.75 9.23 0.83
C THR A 182 8.55 7.96 0.57
N LEU A 183 8.68 7.10 1.56
CA LEU A 183 9.48 5.88 1.48
C LEU A 183 8.78 4.82 0.64
N CYS A 184 7.46 4.66 0.74
CA CYS A 184 6.70 3.78 -0.15
C CYS A 184 6.86 4.17 -1.63
N TRP A 185 6.76 5.46 -1.96
CA TRP A 185 6.96 5.92 -3.34
C TRP A 185 8.38 5.71 -3.83
N ARG A 186 9.39 5.81 -2.95
CA ARG A 186 10.77 5.46 -3.32
C ARG A 186 10.84 4.01 -3.76
N GLU A 187 10.35 3.09 -2.93
CA GLU A 187 10.43 1.66 -3.21
C GLU A 187 9.61 1.26 -4.44
N LYS A 188 8.44 1.88 -4.65
CA LYS A 188 7.62 1.70 -5.87
C LYS A 188 8.40 1.92 -7.14
N TYR A 189 9.06 3.08 -7.26
CA TYR A 189 9.81 3.42 -8.46
C TYR A 189 11.20 2.80 -8.51
N HIS A 190 11.75 2.38 -7.37
CA HIS A 190 12.96 1.56 -7.33
C HIS A 190 12.71 0.18 -7.99
N HIS A 191 11.71 -0.56 -7.50
CA HIS A 191 11.40 -1.90 -8.02
C HIS A 191 10.68 -1.85 -9.37
N ASP A 192 9.88 -0.80 -9.62
CA ASP A 192 9.17 -0.59 -10.88
C ASP A 192 8.29 -1.81 -11.25
N PHE A 193 7.64 -2.41 -10.25
CA PHE A 193 6.95 -3.70 -10.37
C PHE A 193 5.55 -3.56 -10.95
N LEU A 194 5.19 -4.47 -11.86
CA LEU A 194 3.93 -4.45 -12.60
C LEU A 194 2.69 -4.70 -11.73
N ARG A 195 1.56 -4.19 -12.22
CA ARG A 195 0.24 -4.39 -11.60
C ARG A 195 -0.33 -5.77 -11.95
N PRO A 196 -1.20 -6.35 -11.10
CA PRO A 196 -1.83 -7.64 -11.37
C PRO A 196 -2.49 -7.75 -12.74
N ILE A 197 -3.22 -6.71 -13.18
CA ILE A 197 -3.91 -6.75 -14.48
C ILE A 197 -2.96 -6.98 -15.67
N SER A 198 -1.75 -6.41 -15.63
CA SER A 198 -0.76 -6.60 -16.69
C SER A 198 -0.21 -8.02 -16.66
N ALA A 199 0.17 -8.52 -15.49
CA ALA A 199 0.70 -9.88 -15.36
C ALA A 199 -0.34 -10.95 -15.73
N VAL A 200 -1.56 -10.84 -15.21
CA VAL A 200 -2.62 -11.81 -15.47
C VAL A 200 -2.96 -11.91 -16.96
N ARG A 201 -2.88 -10.79 -17.69
CA ARG A 201 -3.16 -10.77 -19.13
C ARG A 201 -2.00 -11.26 -20.00
N GLU A 202 -0.77 -11.15 -19.51
CA GLU A 202 0.42 -11.24 -20.38
C GLU A 202 1.38 -12.39 -20.01
N ASP A 203 1.34 -12.93 -18.78
CA ASP A 203 2.29 -13.96 -18.34
C ASP A 203 1.84 -15.37 -18.76
N ALA A 204 2.23 -15.77 -19.97
CA ALA A 204 1.92 -17.08 -20.53
C ALA A 204 2.57 -18.27 -19.80
N ASN A 205 3.48 -18.04 -18.84
CA ASN A 205 4.06 -19.12 -18.03
C ASN A 205 3.14 -19.51 -16.86
N GLN A 206 2.12 -18.70 -16.55
CA GLN A 206 1.21 -18.93 -15.43
C GLN A 206 -0.02 -19.70 -15.87
N SER A 207 -0.42 -20.71 -15.08
CA SER A 207 -1.50 -21.65 -15.44
C SER A 207 -2.90 -21.03 -15.50
N MET A 208 -3.09 -19.86 -14.88
CA MET A 208 -4.35 -19.12 -14.86
C MET A 208 -4.30 -17.84 -15.68
N VAL A 209 -3.34 -17.69 -16.59
CA VAL A 209 -3.26 -16.54 -17.50
C VAL A 209 -4.59 -16.34 -18.23
N ASP A 210 -5.04 -15.09 -18.28
CA ASP A 210 -6.29 -14.70 -18.92
C ASP A 210 -6.09 -13.32 -19.59
N PRO A 211 -5.86 -13.29 -20.92
CA PRO A 211 -5.69 -12.06 -21.69
C PRO A 211 -6.86 -11.09 -21.62
N PHE A 212 -8.03 -11.54 -21.15
CA PHE A 212 -9.25 -10.75 -21.05
C PHE A 212 -9.65 -10.47 -19.59
N TRP A 213 -8.82 -10.86 -18.62
CA TRP A 213 -9.12 -10.68 -17.21
C TRP A 213 -9.42 -9.22 -16.87
N ARG A 214 -10.37 -9.02 -15.96
CA ARG A 214 -10.73 -7.71 -15.43
C ARG A 214 -10.67 -7.77 -13.91
N ALA A 215 -9.99 -6.80 -13.31
CA ALA A 215 -10.02 -6.62 -11.86
C ALA A 215 -11.37 -6.02 -11.43
N LEU A 216 -11.71 -6.13 -10.14
CA LEU A 216 -12.72 -5.29 -9.51
C LEU A 216 -12.32 -3.80 -9.65
N GLY A 217 -11.03 -3.53 -9.51
CA GLY A 217 -10.37 -2.25 -9.78
C GLY A 217 -10.58 -1.21 -8.69
N ALA A 218 -9.73 -0.17 -8.67
CA ALA A 218 -9.96 0.99 -7.82
C ALA A 218 -11.26 1.70 -8.26
N PRO A 219 -12.20 1.98 -7.35
CA PRO A 219 -13.49 2.52 -7.72
C PRO A 219 -13.39 3.99 -8.15
N SER A 220 -14.00 4.32 -9.30
CA SER A 220 -14.15 5.70 -9.79
C SER A 220 -15.42 6.35 -9.23
N THR A 221 -15.53 6.40 -7.90
CA THR A 221 -16.74 6.84 -7.19
C THR A 221 -17.16 8.26 -7.54
N ASN A 222 -18.47 8.51 -7.59
CA ASN A 222 -19.06 9.80 -7.97
C ASN A 222 -18.61 10.27 -9.37
N THR A 223 -18.44 9.31 -10.29
CA THR A 223 -18.20 9.51 -11.72
C THR A 223 -18.98 8.48 -12.54
N ASP A 224 -19.03 8.65 -13.86
CA ASP A 224 -19.52 7.67 -14.85
C ASP A 224 -18.40 6.79 -15.44
N GLN A 225 -17.20 6.86 -14.87
CA GLN A 225 -16.03 6.13 -15.36
C GLN A 225 -16.00 4.71 -14.78
N ILE A 226 -15.35 3.81 -15.51
CA ILE A 226 -15.06 2.47 -15.03
C ILE A 226 -14.03 2.49 -13.90
N SER A 227 -13.94 1.40 -13.14
CA SER A 227 -12.82 1.17 -12.22
C SER A 227 -11.47 1.17 -12.97
N PHE A 228 -10.39 1.48 -12.25
CA PHE A 228 -9.08 1.69 -12.85
C PHE A 228 -7.95 1.06 -12.04
N THR A 229 -6.76 0.99 -12.65
CA THR A 229 -5.53 0.67 -11.93
C THR A 229 -4.79 1.96 -11.59
N PRO A 230 -4.41 2.21 -10.31
CA PRO A 230 -3.72 3.45 -9.97
C PRO A 230 -2.39 3.62 -10.73
N PRO A 231 -2.08 4.84 -11.23
CA PRO A 231 -1.04 5.10 -12.23
C PRO A 231 0.39 5.18 -11.64
N PHE A 232 0.80 4.11 -10.97
CA PHE A 232 2.12 3.94 -10.36
C PHE A 232 2.41 2.44 -10.09
N PRO A 233 3.69 2.04 -9.91
CA PRO A 233 4.08 0.65 -9.65
C PRO A 233 3.39 0.02 -8.43
N SER A 234 3.32 -1.32 -8.41
CA SER A 234 2.58 -2.04 -7.37
C SER A 234 3.35 -2.14 -6.04
N TYR A 235 4.63 -2.52 -6.06
CA TYR A 235 5.35 -2.98 -4.87
C TYR A 235 6.18 -1.89 -4.20
N PRO A 236 6.02 -1.59 -2.89
CA PRO A 236 4.99 -2.10 -1.98
C PRO A 236 3.67 -1.31 -2.10
N SER A 237 2.57 -1.81 -1.50
CA SER A 237 1.26 -1.15 -1.49
C SER A 237 1.27 0.14 -0.65
N GLY A 238 0.77 1.23 -1.25
CA GLY A 238 0.63 2.52 -0.57
C GLY A 238 -0.33 2.43 0.61
N HIS A 239 -1.53 1.89 0.40
CA HIS A 239 -2.51 1.66 1.46
C HIS A 239 -1.94 0.84 2.60
N ALA A 240 -1.24 -0.27 2.31
CA ALA A 240 -0.62 -1.10 3.35
C ALA A 240 0.38 -0.29 4.19
N THR A 241 1.24 0.51 3.54
CA THR A 241 2.25 1.33 4.21
C THR A 241 1.64 2.46 5.03
N PHE A 242 0.72 3.25 4.45
CA PHE A 242 0.05 4.33 5.16
C PHE A 242 -0.77 3.81 6.34
N GLY A 243 -1.58 2.77 6.11
CA GLY A 243 -2.46 2.21 7.13
C GLY A 243 -1.69 1.61 8.30
N ALA A 244 -0.59 0.90 8.04
CA ALA A 244 0.28 0.38 9.07
C ALA A 244 0.98 1.49 9.86
N ALA A 245 1.56 2.49 9.19
CA ALA A 245 2.19 3.63 9.87
C ALA A 245 1.20 4.42 10.73
N PHE A 246 0.01 4.70 10.18
CA PHE A 246 -1.08 5.36 10.89
C PHE A 246 -1.53 4.58 12.11
N CYS A 247 -1.91 3.31 11.94
CA CYS A 247 -2.43 2.52 13.05
C CYS A 247 -1.35 2.27 14.12
N GLN A 248 -0.11 2.01 13.72
CA GLN A 248 0.98 1.74 14.67
C GLN A 248 1.35 2.98 15.49
N ILE A 249 1.45 4.16 14.89
CA ILE A 249 1.77 5.37 15.66
C ILE A 249 0.64 5.73 16.63
N VAL A 250 -0.62 5.48 16.26
CA VAL A 250 -1.79 5.67 17.13
C VAL A 250 -1.81 4.64 18.27
N ARG A 251 -1.51 3.37 17.97
CA ARG A 251 -1.30 2.31 18.96
C ARG A 251 -0.26 2.75 19.99
N LEU A 252 0.94 3.10 19.55
CA LEU A 252 2.04 3.52 20.42
C LEU A 252 1.68 4.73 21.28
N PHE A 253 0.98 5.72 20.71
CA PHE A 253 0.48 6.87 21.46
C PHE A 253 -0.46 6.45 22.60
N TYR A 254 -1.50 5.66 22.31
CA TYR A 254 -2.46 5.24 23.33
C TYR A 254 -1.87 4.32 24.40
N ARG A 255 -0.89 3.50 24.02
CA ARG A 255 -0.09 2.73 24.97
C ARG A 255 0.71 3.65 25.91
N ARG A 256 1.39 4.66 25.36
CA ARG A 256 2.23 5.61 26.10
C ARG A 256 1.43 6.43 27.12
N ILE A 257 0.19 6.83 26.78
CA ILE A 257 -0.66 7.62 27.68
C ILE A 257 -1.54 6.77 28.61
N GLY A 258 -1.38 5.43 28.59
CA GLY A 258 -2.06 4.53 29.53
C GLY A 258 -3.53 4.24 29.20
N VAL A 259 -3.99 4.48 27.96
CA VAL A 259 -5.36 4.12 27.54
C VAL A 259 -5.53 2.60 27.40
N THR A 260 -4.47 1.91 26.98
CA THR A 260 -4.44 0.45 26.90
C THR A 260 -3.00 -0.06 26.96
N ASN A 261 -2.80 -1.38 27.08
CA ASN A 261 -1.50 -2.02 27.00
C ASN A 261 -1.57 -3.27 26.12
N PHE A 262 -0.50 -3.51 25.37
CA PHE A 262 -0.34 -4.62 24.44
C PHE A 262 1.14 -4.74 24.05
N GLU A 263 1.52 -5.86 23.43
CA GLU A 263 2.86 -6.05 22.86
C GLU A 263 3.03 -5.23 21.57
N GLU A 264 4.18 -4.56 21.41
CA GLU A 264 4.42 -3.59 20.32
C GLU A 264 4.15 -4.15 18.92
N ASP A 265 4.48 -5.42 18.73
CA ASP A 265 4.35 -6.21 17.51
C ASP A 265 3.12 -7.15 17.52
N GLY A 266 2.20 -6.99 18.47
CA GLY A 266 1.02 -7.86 18.65
C GLY A 266 -0.31 -7.12 18.57
N PRO A 267 -1.45 -7.83 18.58
CA PRO A 267 -2.76 -7.20 18.51
C PRO A 267 -3.03 -6.28 19.72
N ASP A 268 -3.61 -5.12 19.44
CA ASP A 268 -4.16 -4.22 20.45
C ASP A 268 -5.65 -4.52 20.67
N ASN A 269 -6.32 -3.71 21.49
CA ASN A 269 -7.77 -3.76 21.74
C ASN A 269 -8.44 -2.39 21.52
N ILE A 270 -7.82 -1.52 20.71
CA ILE A 270 -8.32 -0.18 20.40
C ILE A 270 -9.40 -0.31 19.32
N SER A 271 -10.63 -0.58 19.77
CA SER A 271 -11.78 -0.75 18.91
C SER A 271 -12.33 0.57 18.37
N PHE A 272 -12.96 0.54 17.21
CA PHE A 272 -13.72 1.67 16.66
C PHE A 272 -14.81 1.19 15.70
N GLU A 273 -15.79 2.07 15.47
CA GLU A 273 -16.81 1.88 14.44
C GLU A 273 -16.89 3.10 13.54
N ILE A 274 -17.03 2.88 12.23
CA ILE A 274 -17.09 3.97 11.26
C ILE A 274 -17.83 3.57 9.99
N VAL A 275 -18.33 4.57 9.27
CA VAL A 275 -18.89 4.43 7.92
C VAL A 275 -17.93 5.10 6.94
N SER A 276 -17.48 4.34 5.94
CA SER A 276 -16.67 4.86 4.84
C SER A 276 -17.52 5.68 3.87
N ASP A 277 -16.99 6.76 3.30
CA ASP A 277 -17.68 7.56 2.28
C ASP A 277 -17.86 6.78 0.97
N GLU A 278 -17.11 5.69 0.78
CA GLU A 278 -17.28 4.77 -0.34
C GLU A 278 -18.55 3.91 -0.21
N LEU A 279 -19.11 3.82 1.01
CA LEU A 279 -20.21 2.95 1.42
C LEU A 279 -21.10 3.65 2.46
N ASP A 280 -21.56 4.87 2.17
CA ASP A 280 -22.27 5.73 3.12
C ASP A 280 -23.78 5.83 2.91
N GLY A 281 -24.30 5.31 1.78
CA GLY A 281 -25.69 5.45 1.34
C GLY A 281 -25.96 6.72 0.51
N VAL A 282 -24.92 7.51 0.21
CA VAL A 282 -25.02 8.80 -0.48
C VAL A 282 -24.18 8.81 -1.75
N SER A 283 -22.89 8.47 -1.64
CA SER A 283 -21.97 8.27 -2.76
C SER A 283 -22.51 7.21 -3.72
N ARG A 284 -22.14 7.34 -5.00
CA ARG A 284 -22.77 6.54 -6.07
C ARG A 284 -21.86 6.40 -7.29
N ASP A 285 -22.14 5.38 -8.07
CA ASP A 285 -21.62 5.23 -9.43
C ASP A 285 -22.61 5.92 -10.38
N LEU A 286 -22.20 7.03 -11.01
CA LEU A 286 -23.09 7.89 -11.81
C LEU A 286 -23.39 7.27 -13.17
N ARG A 287 -24.52 7.66 -13.75
CA ARG A 287 -24.93 7.27 -15.13
C ARG A 287 -24.61 8.35 -16.16
N GLN A 288 -23.99 9.44 -15.71
CA GLN A 288 -23.59 10.60 -16.50
C GLN A 288 -22.40 11.28 -15.83
N THR A 289 -21.69 12.10 -16.58
CA THR A 289 -20.52 12.84 -16.09
C THR A 289 -20.91 13.67 -14.86
N TYR A 290 -20.02 13.65 -13.86
CA TYR A 290 -20.22 14.38 -12.61
C TYR A 290 -20.42 15.88 -12.86
N ASP A 291 -21.51 16.42 -12.32
CA ASP A 291 -21.81 17.85 -12.33
C ASP A 291 -21.40 18.49 -10.99
N PRO A 292 -20.37 19.34 -10.95
CA PRO A 292 -19.91 19.98 -9.71
C PRO A 292 -20.88 21.04 -9.18
N THR A 293 -21.90 21.45 -9.95
CA THR A 293 -22.88 22.47 -9.54
C THR A 293 -24.10 21.89 -8.81
N GLN A 294 -24.24 20.57 -8.81
CA GLN A 294 -25.38 19.87 -8.20
C GLN A 294 -24.94 18.98 -7.04
N LEU A 295 -25.80 18.87 -6.02
CA LEU A 295 -25.61 17.88 -4.95
C LEU A 295 -25.56 16.48 -5.55
N ILE A 296 -24.66 15.62 -5.03
CA ILE A 296 -24.51 14.24 -5.50
C ILE A 296 -25.84 13.46 -5.42
N THR A 297 -26.70 13.79 -4.45
CA THR A 297 -28.02 13.17 -4.27
C THR A 297 -28.99 13.44 -5.42
N ASN A 298 -28.81 14.54 -6.13
CA ASN A 298 -29.66 14.95 -7.25
C ASN A 298 -29.16 14.39 -8.59
N GLN A 299 -28.00 13.75 -8.61
CA GLN A 299 -27.40 13.20 -9.83
C GLN A 299 -27.74 11.70 -9.95
N PRO A 300 -28.33 11.25 -11.09
CA PRO A 300 -28.66 9.85 -11.31
C PRO A 300 -27.44 8.92 -11.23
N GLY A 301 -27.59 7.81 -10.51
CA GLY A 301 -26.51 6.85 -10.27
C GLY A 301 -26.98 5.69 -9.39
N THR A 302 -26.18 4.64 -9.30
CA THR A 302 -26.40 3.54 -8.37
C THR A 302 -25.78 3.91 -7.03
N ALA A 303 -26.61 4.15 -6.02
CA ALA A 303 -26.15 4.49 -4.67
C ALA A 303 -25.36 3.33 -4.06
N ARG A 304 -24.23 3.66 -3.42
CA ARG A 304 -23.41 2.72 -2.67
C ARG A 304 -24.12 2.34 -1.37
N THR A 305 -24.18 1.05 -1.06
CA THR A 305 -24.80 0.56 0.18
C THR A 305 -24.16 1.21 1.40
N ARG A 306 -24.97 1.69 2.34
CA ARG A 306 -24.48 2.18 3.63
C ARG A 306 -24.01 1.01 4.49
N VAL A 307 -22.72 0.96 4.79
CA VAL A 307 -22.13 -0.07 5.66
C VAL A 307 -21.41 0.58 6.84
N LYS A 308 -21.93 0.34 8.05
CA LYS A 308 -21.21 0.66 9.29
C LYS A 308 -20.36 -0.55 9.67
N ARG A 309 -19.04 -0.35 9.76
CA ARG A 309 -18.10 -1.40 10.16
C ARG A 309 -17.61 -1.16 11.57
N ARG A 310 -17.35 -2.27 12.27
CA ARG A 310 -16.69 -2.32 13.57
C ARG A 310 -15.38 -3.07 13.41
N PHE A 311 -14.34 -2.56 14.06
CA PHE A 311 -13.04 -3.19 14.22
C PHE A 311 -12.78 -3.35 15.72
N GLU A 312 -12.34 -4.52 16.14
CA GLU A 312 -12.01 -4.80 17.55
C GLU A 312 -10.62 -4.28 17.92
N SER A 313 -9.76 -4.03 16.93
CA SER A 313 -8.41 -3.50 17.13
C SER A 313 -7.92 -2.69 15.94
N LEU A 314 -6.90 -1.85 16.16
CA LEU A 314 -6.17 -1.23 15.06
C LEU A 314 -5.34 -2.24 14.28
N TRP A 315 -4.93 -3.34 14.90
CA TRP A 315 -4.25 -4.46 14.24
C TRP A 315 -5.12 -5.15 13.17
N GLU A 316 -6.40 -5.36 13.48
CA GLU A 316 -7.41 -5.84 12.52
C GLU A 316 -7.59 -4.84 11.37
N ALA A 317 -7.63 -3.54 11.67
CA ALA A 317 -7.73 -2.50 10.66
C ALA A 317 -6.49 -2.46 9.75
N ILE A 318 -5.27 -2.69 10.26
CA ILE A 318 -4.04 -2.81 9.45
C ILE A 318 -4.19 -3.94 8.44
N PHE A 319 -4.55 -5.13 8.93
CA PHE A 319 -4.71 -6.30 8.09
C PHE A 319 -5.75 -6.05 7.00
N GLU A 320 -6.95 -5.61 7.37
CA GLU A 320 -8.03 -5.45 6.41
C GLU A 320 -7.76 -4.35 5.37
N ASN A 321 -7.21 -3.22 5.81
CA ASN A 321 -6.80 -2.14 4.90
C ASN A 321 -5.77 -2.65 3.87
N ALA A 322 -4.83 -3.49 4.29
CA ALA A 322 -3.81 -4.03 3.40
C ALA A 322 -4.38 -5.05 2.41
N ILE A 323 -5.16 -6.04 2.88
CA ILE A 323 -5.76 -7.07 2.03
C ILE A 323 -6.86 -6.53 1.11
N SER A 324 -7.49 -5.41 1.47
CA SER A 324 -8.51 -4.74 0.63
C SER A 324 -8.05 -4.51 -0.80
N ARG A 325 -6.74 -4.35 -1.01
CA ARG A 325 -6.14 -4.06 -2.31
C ARG A 325 -5.98 -5.31 -3.18
N VAL A 326 -5.82 -6.47 -2.56
CA VAL A 326 -5.89 -7.78 -3.23
C VAL A 326 -7.33 -8.07 -3.62
N TRP A 327 -8.30 -7.76 -2.75
CA TRP A 327 -9.73 -7.88 -3.08
C TRP A 327 -10.18 -6.95 -4.22
N LEU A 328 -9.56 -5.78 -4.37
CA LEU A 328 -9.75 -4.92 -5.54
C LEU A 328 -8.98 -5.41 -6.79
N GLY A 329 -8.07 -6.37 -6.67
CA GLY A 329 -7.23 -6.84 -7.78
C GLY A 329 -6.20 -5.83 -8.27
N VAL A 330 -5.85 -4.83 -7.45
CA VAL A 330 -4.89 -3.77 -7.84
C VAL A 330 -3.50 -3.98 -7.24
N HIS A 331 -3.36 -4.92 -6.30
CA HIS A 331 -2.11 -5.26 -5.63
C HIS A 331 -1.96 -6.77 -5.46
N TRP A 332 -0.71 -7.22 -5.44
CA TRP A 332 -0.34 -8.59 -5.06
C TRP A 332 -0.38 -8.74 -3.54
N ARG A 333 -0.46 -9.97 -3.03
CA ARG A 333 -0.34 -10.22 -1.58
C ARG A 333 0.96 -9.66 -1.01
N PHE A 334 2.08 -9.90 -1.70
CA PHE A 334 3.41 -9.49 -1.24
C PHE A 334 3.59 -7.97 -1.29
N ASP A 335 2.75 -7.23 -2.04
CA ASP A 335 2.71 -5.76 -1.92
C ASP A 335 2.25 -5.33 -0.52
N ALA A 336 1.47 -6.16 0.19
CA ALA A 336 0.97 -5.90 1.53
C ALA A 336 1.88 -6.50 2.61
N PHE A 337 2.19 -7.79 2.55
CA PHE A 337 2.89 -8.55 3.58
C PHE A 337 3.44 -9.89 3.05
N ALA A 338 4.32 -10.54 3.80
CA ALA A 338 4.77 -11.89 3.48
C ALA A 338 3.66 -12.94 3.64
N SER A 339 3.60 -13.92 2.75
CA SER A 339 2.66 -15.05 2.81
C SER A 339 2.77 -15.84 4.11
N ASN A 340 3.99 -16.12 4.57
CA ASN A 340 4.27 -16.86 5.81
C ASN A 340 3.66 -16.22 7.07
N ASP A 341 3.53 -14.89 7.06
CA ASP A 341 3.02 -14.13 8.21
C ASP A 341 1.50 -14.25 8.31
N VAL A 342 0.80 -14.40 7.18
CA VAL A 342 -0.66 -14.17 7.09
C VAL A 342 -1.47 -15.38 6.64
N LEU A 343 -0.88 -16.35 5.94
CA LEU A 343 -1.62 -17.51 5.43
C LEU A 343 -1.64 -18.63 6.47
N VAL A 344 -2.75 -19.36 6.54
CA VAL A 344 -2.80 -20.61 7.30
C VAL A 344 -1.88 -21.62 6.60
N SER A 345 -0.91 -22.17 7.31
CA SER A 345 -0.03 -23.22 6.79
C SER A 345 -0.84 -24.46 6.44
N SER A 346 -1.04 -24.75 5.15
CA SER A 346 -1.63 -26.01 4.69
C SER A 346 -0.54 -27.07 4.54
N THR A 347 -0.76 -28.28 5.07
CA THR A 347 0.14 -29.44 4.89
C THR A 347 -0.10 -30.15 3.54
N GLY A 348 -0.49 -29.42 2.50
CA GLY A 348 -0.76 -29.98 1.18
C GLY A 348 -0.74 -28.89 0.11
N GLU A 349 -0.22 -29.24 -1.06
CA GLU A 349 -0.36 -28.45 -2.28
C GLU A 349 -1.86 -28.22 -2.56
N PRO A 350 -2.26 -27.04 -3.08
CA PRO A 350 -3.60 -26.88 -3.63
C PRO A 350 -3.78 -27.91 -4.76
N THR A 351 -4.62 -28.91 -4.54
CA THR A 351 -4.87 -29.96 -5.52
C THR A 351 -5.50 -29.38 -6.78
N SER A 352 -5.10 -29.93 -7.93
CA SER A 352 -5.68 -29.57 -9.23
C SER A 352 -7.20 -29.80 -9.26
N LYS A 353 -7.94 -28.79 -9.71
CA LYS A 353 -9.39 -28.75 -9.91
C LYS A 353 -10.00 -30.11 -10.34
N THR A 354 -11.03 -30.55 -9.62
CA THR A 354 -12.12 -31.36 -10.19
C THR A 354 -13.41 -30.54 -10.17
N GLU A 355 -14.37 -30.86 -11.06
CA GLU A 355 -15.56 -30.04 -11.36
C GLU A 355 -16.54 -29.80 -10.18
N ASN A 356 -16.31 -30.40 -9.00
CA ASN A 356 -17.26 -30.44 -7.88
C ASN A 356 -16.79 -29.78 -6.58
N GLU A 357 -15.67 -29.06 -6.56
CA GLU A 357 -15.19 -28.37 -5.35
C GLU A 357 -15.61 -26.88 -5.29
N PRO A 358 -15.96 -26.35 -4.10
CA PRO A 358 -16.24 -24.94 -3.92
C PRO A 358 -15.02 -24.13 -4.35
N CYS A 359 -15.23 -22.88 -4.79
CA CYS A 359 -14.10 -22.13 -5.31
C CYS A 359 -13.19 -21.65 -4.16
N GLU A 360 -12.11 -22.39 -3.95
CA GLU A 360 -11.20 -22.21 -2.82
C GLU A 360 -10.21 -21.07 -3.11
N ALA A 361 -10.29 -20.00 -2.30
CA ALA A 361 -9.20 -19.05 -2.15
C ALA A 361 -8.32 -19.49 -0.95
N ARG A 362 -7.04 -19.08 -0.95
CA ARG A 362 -6.15 -19.35 0.20
C ARG A 362 -6.74 -18.70 1.47
N HIS A 363 -6.64 -19.41 2.58
CA HIS A 363 -7.17 -18.96 3.86
C HIS A 363 -6.16 -18.09 4.61
N TYR A 364 -6.63 -16.93 5.05
CA TYR A 364 -5.88 -16.02 5.93
C TYR A 364 -6.04 -16.41 7.40
N LYS A 365 -4.98 -16.24 8.18
CA LYS A 365 -5.04 -16.27 9.65
C LYS A 365 -5.99 -15.18 10.14
N LYS A 366 -6.55 -15.36 11.33
CA LYS A 366 -7.24 -14.25 12.00
C LYS A 366 -6.24 -13.14 12.28
N ALA A 367 -6.66 -11.88 12.18
CA ALA A 367 -5.75 -10.75 12.41
C ALA A 367 -5.07 -10.81 13.79
N SER A 368 -5.74 -11.34 14.82
CA SER A 368 -5.18 -11.57 16.16
C SER A 368 -3.95 -12.48 16.19
N ASP A 369 -3.82 -13.36 15.19
CA ASP A 369 -2.80 -14.41 15.13
C ASP A 369 -1.66 -14.03 14.17
N ILE A 370 -1.75 -12.87 13.52
CA ILE A 370 -0.76 -12.38 12.55
C ILE A 370 0.37 -11.64 13.26
N LYS A 371 1.60 -12.00 12.86
CA LYS A 371 2.85 -11.32 13.23
C LYS A 371 3.63 -11.03 11.96
N TYR A 372 3.95 -9.76 11.71
CA TYR A 372 4.62 -9.30 10.49
C TYR A 372 6.15 -9.34 10.68
N MET A 373 6.75 -10.52 10.60
CA MET A 373 8.16 -10.75 10.96
C MET A 373 9.00 -11.34 9.84
N THR A 374 8.37 -11.92 8.82
CA THR A 374 9.13 -12.52 7.72
C THR A 374 9.84 -11.42 6.93
N SER A 375 11.14 -11.61 6.72
CA SER A 375 12.00 -10.70 5.98
C SER A 375 12.61 -11.39 4.77
N GLY A 376 13.09 -10.60 3.81
CA GLY A 376 13.72 -11.06 2.58
C GLY A 376 15.03 -10.33 2.30
N SER A 377 15.67 -10.73 1.20
CA SER A 377 16.93 -10.13 0.74
C SER A 377 16.69 -9.02 -0.29
N ARG A 378 17.73 -8.23 -0.54
CA ARG A 378 17.84 -7.34 -1.70
C ARG A 378 19.05 -7.69 -2.55
N THR A 379 18.94 -7.53 -3.87
CA THR A 379 20.07 -7.74 -4.80
C THR A 379 21.12 -6.64 -4.71
N ASP A 380 20.72 -5.41 -4.37
CA ASP A 380 21.59 -4.24 -4.39
C ASP A 380 22.30 -3.95 -3.06
N GLN A 381 21.88 -4.57 -1.95
CA GLN A 381 22.56 -4.42 -0.66
C GLN A 381 22.36 -5.60 0.29
N PRO A 382 23.38 -5.93 1.11
CA PRO A 382 23.28 -7.01 2.08
C PRO A 382 22.35 -6.63 3.24
N GLY A 383 21.57 -7.60 3.73
CA GLY A 383 20.69 -7.42 4.88
C GLY A 383 19.44 -8.28 4.80
N SER A 384 18.60 -8.14 5.82
CA SER A 384 17.26 -8.72 5.87
C SER A 384 16.27 -7.57 6.01
N PHE A 385 15.31 -7.49 5.10
CA PHE A 385 14.40 -6.34 4.95
C PHE A 385 12.95 -6.79 5.01
N PRO A 386 12.03 -5.94 5.48
CA PRO A 386 10.61 -6.24 5.50
C PRO A 386 10.05 -6.54 4.10
N ILE A 387 9.06 -7.43 4.01
CA ILE A 387 8.36 -7.74 2.75
C ILE A 387 7.00 -7.02 2.75
N GLY A 388 6.80 -6.14 1.77
CA GLY A 388 5.53 -5.44 1.56
C GLY A 388 5.34 -4.19 2.42
N GLY A 389 4.18 -3.56 2.23
CA GLY A 389 3.89 -2.24 2.81
C GLY A 389 3.58 -2.25 4.29
N VAL A 390 2.94 -3.31 4.83
CA VAL A 390 2.57 -3.35 6.25
C VAL A 390 3.81 -3.27 7.15
N PRO A 391 4.80 -4.16 7.04
CA PRO A 391 5.94 -4.09 7.95
C PRO A 391 6.77 -2.81 7.71
N LEU A 392 6.89 -2.31 6.47
CA LEU A 392 7.51 -1.00 6.18
C LEU A 392 6.82 0.14 6.97
N GLY A 393 5.49 0.19 6.97
CA GLY A 393 4.75 1.22 7.72
C GLY A 393 4.91 1.07 9.23
N LEU A 394 4.95 -0.17 9.74
CA LEU A 394 5.21 -0.43 11.17
C LEU A 394 6.59 0.10 11.60
N GLU A 395 7.64 -0.19 10.83
CA GLU A 395 9.01 0.24 11.11
C GLU A 395 9.14 1.76 11.11
N ILE A 396 8.56 2.44 10.12
CA ILE A 396 8.55 3.91 10.03
C ILE A 396 7.87 4.53 11.26
N ALA A 397 6.71 4.02 11.66
CA ALA A 397 6.01 4.52 12.84
C ALA A 397 6.82 4.28 14.13
N ASN A 398 7.42 3.09 14.28
CA ASN A 398 8.24 2.76 15.43
C ASN A 398 9.47 3.68 15.54
N ASP A 399 10.17 3.93 14.43
CA ASP A 399 11.29 4.87 14.35
C ASP A 399 10.88 6.28 14.80
N ILE A 400 9.87 6.86 14.14
CA ILE A 400 9.39 8.23 14.44
C ILE A 400 8.97 8.35 15.91
N PHE A 401 8.30 7.33 16.46
CA PHE A 401 7.85 7.34 17.84
C PHE A 401 9.01 7.27 18.84
N ARG A 402 9.97 6.36 18.61
CA ARG A 402 11.16 6.19 19.47
C ARG A 402 12.02 7.45 19.47
N ASN A 403 12.11 8.13 18.33
CA ASN A 403 12.81 9.41 18.17
C ASN A 403 11.92 10.63 18.51
N ASN A 404 10.76 10.42 19.13
CA ASN A 404 9.92 11.45 19.72
C ASN A 404 9.49 12.57 18.74
N LEU A 405 9.28 12.24 17.46
CA LEU A 405 8.91 13.21 16.40
C LEU A 405 9.94 14.33 16.23
N GLN A 406 11.24 14.00 16.32
CA GLN A 406 12.31 14.93 15.97
C GLN A 406 12.48 15.01 14.44
N PRO A 407 12.98 16.13 13.89
CA PRO A 407 13.24 16.24 12.46
C PRO A 407 14.29 15.22 11.99
N THR A 408 14.11 14.64 10.80
CA THR A 408 15.13 13.79 10.18
C THR A 408 16.49 14.52 10.09
N PRO A 409 17.59 13.92 10.60
CA PRO A 409 18.94 14.48 10.54
C PRO A 409 19.34 14.94 9.13
N LYS A 410 20.08 16.05 9.03
CA LYS A 410 20.42 16.67 7.73
C LYS A 410 21.25 15.75 6.84
N GLU A 411 22.09 14.92 7.46
CA GLU A 411 22.94 13.91 6.84
C GLU A 411 22.15 12.73 6.24
N LEU A 412 20.93 12.50 6.70
CA LEU A 412 20.01 11.47 6.17
C LEU A 412 19.04 12.03 5.12
N GLN A 413 19.00 13.34 4.93
CA GLN A 413 18.17 13.95 3.89
C GLN A 413 18.75 13.66 2.50
N PRO A 414 17.91 13.47 1.47
CA PRO A 414 18.39 13.32 0.11
C PRO A 414 19.24 14.52 -0.32
N SER A 415 20.42 14.24 -0.87
CA SER A 415 21.28 15.27 -1.45
C SER A 415 20.75 15.70 -2.82
N PRO A 416 20.77 17.01 -3.17
CA PRO A 416 20.37 17.50 -4.50
C PRO A 416 21.21 16.93 -5.66
N TYR A 417 22.31 16.23 -5.37
CA TYR A 417 23.17 15.58 -6.36
C TYR A 417 22.99 14.06 -6.47
N GLY A 418 21.95 13.47 -5.87
CA GLY A 418 21.54 12.09 -6.14
C GLY A 418 22.41 10.98 -5.54
N GLY A 419 23.34 11.29 -4.65
CA GLY A 419 24.07 10.28 -3.87
C GLY A 419 23.33 9.92 -2.59
N LEU A 420 22.87 8.67 -2.48
CA LEU A 420 22.69 8.03 -1.19
C LEU A 420 24.06 8.05 -0.50
N VAL A 421 24.19 8.78 0.60
CA VAL A 421 25.36 8.62 1.48
C VAL A 421 25.16 7.27 2.15
N HIS A 422 25.83 6.22 1.65
CA HIS A 422 25.93 4.95 2.35
C HIS A 422 26.55 5.20 3.72
N LEU A 423 25.72 5.23 4.77
CA LEU A 423 26.18 5.12 6.14
C LEU A 423 26.35 3.63 6.43
N THR A 424 27.53 3.11 6.14
CA THR A 424 28.01 1.86 6.72
C THR A 424 28.17 2.05 8.22
N SER A 425 27.15 1.70 9.01
CA SER A 425 27.31 1.60 10.47
C SER A 425 28.05 0.30 10.81
N GLN A 426 29.38 0.31 10.66
CA GLN A 426 30.23 -0.58 11.44
C GLN A 426 30.20 -0.09 12.89
N LYS A 427 29.21 -0.54 13.68
CA LYS A 427 29.36 -0.61 15.13
C LYS A 427 29.97 -1.97 15.46
N THR A 428 31.29 -1.95 15.56
CA THR A 428 32.13 -2.98 16.17
C THR A 428 31.49 -3.54 17.44
N ALA A 429 31.19 -4.84 17.40
CA ALA A 429 31.09 -5.66 18.59
C ALA A 429 32.49 -5.80 19.19
N GLU A 430 32.77 -5.08 20.27
CA GLU A 430 33.89 -5.45 21.14
C GLU A 430 33.60 -5.14 22.61
N LYS A 431 33.83 -6.17 23.42
CA LYS A 431 34.12 -6.19 24.86
C LYS A 431 32.94 -6.07 25.82
N HIS A 432 32.36 -7.23 26.15
CA HIS A 432 32.15 -7.63 27.54
C HIS A 432 32.53 -9.11 27.74
N ARG A 433 33.83 -9.33 28.01
CA ARG A 433 34.36 -10.42 28.82
C ARG A 433 35.62 -9.88 29.49
N ILE A 434 35.56 -9.71 30.81
CA ILE A 434 36.49 -10.24 31.83
C ILE A 434 35.80 -9.94 33.17
N GLY A 435 35.55 -10.99 33.95
CA GLY A 435 35.02 -10.88 35.30
C GLY A 435 36.09 -10.54 36.34
N LEU A 436 35.63 -9.91 37.41
CA LEU A 436 35.79 -10.34 38.81
C LEU A 436 34.71 -9.64 39.64
#